data_AF-A0A8J3Y2U9-F1
#
_entry.id   AF-A0A8J3Y2U9-F1
#
_cell.length_a   1.000
_cell.length_b   1.000
_cell.length_c   1.000
_cell.angle_alpha   90.00
_cell.angle_beta   90.00
_cell.angle_gamma   90.00
#
_symmetry.space_group_name_H-M   'P 1'
#
loop_
_entity.id
_entity.type
_entity.pdbx_description
1 polymer ?
#
loop_
_entity_poly.entity_id
_entity_poly.type
_entity_poly.pdbx_seq_one_letter_code
_entity_poly.pdbx_strand_id
1 'polypeptide(L)' 'MRRGDFPAPETGLLLTQFLTVADVASSRAFYTDVLGGEVVDREAELRCYLRDPDGYLIEVGQATGVLEGILADPPARSS' A
#
# COMPACT_ATOMS: atom_id res chain seq x y z
N MET A 1 -6.40 4.41 3.86
CA MET A 1 -7.09 4.38 2.56
C MET A 1 -8.23 3.40 2.69
N ARG A 2 -9.48 3.84 2.51
CA ARG A 2 -10.64 2.95 2.50
C ARG A 2 -10.71 2.24 1.14
N ARG A 3 -11.45 1.12 1.07
CA ARG A 3 -11.57 0.35 -0.18
C ARG A 3 -12.08 1.19 -1.36
N GLY A 4 -12.96 2.16 -1.09
CA GLY A 4 -13.48 3.08 -2.12
C GLY A 4 -12.50 4.15 -2.61
N ASP A 5 -11.37 4.35 -1.90
CA ASP A 5 -10.35 5.33 -2.29
C ASP A 5 -9.32 4.70 -3.26
N PHE A 6 -9.28 3.37 -3.35
CA PHE A 6 -8.41 2.66 -4.28
C PHE A 6 -8.95 2.81 -5.71
N PRO A 7 -8.12 3.20 -6.70
CA PRO A 7 -8.55 3.38 -8.08
C PRO A 7 -8.73 2.01 -8.77
N ALA A 8 -9.68 1.20 -8.28
CA ALA A 8 -10.09 -0.03 -8.91
C ALA A 8 -11.04 0.31 -10.07
N PRO A 9 -10.65 0.08 -11.34
CA PRO A 9 -11.54 0.35 -12.46
C PRO A 9 -12.72 -0.64 -12.46
N GLU A 10 -13.89 -0.20 -12.92
CA GLU A 10 -15.08 -1.07 -13.04
C GLU A 10 -14.87 -2.21 -14.06
N THR A 11 -14.05 -1.95 -15.09
CA THR A 11 -13.63 -2.93 -16.09
C THR A 11 -12.14 -2.76 -16.42
N GLY A 12 -11.43 -3.84 -16.70
CA GLY A 12 -9.99 -3.82 -17.04
C GLY A 12 -9.06 -4.14 -15.87
N LEU A 13 -7.85 -3.57 -15.87
CA LEU A 13 -6.81 -3.79 -14.86
C LEU A 13 -6.11 -2.49 -14.49
N LEU A 14 -5.72 -2.34 -13.22
CA LEU A 14 -4.80 -1.28 -12.77
C LEU A 14 -3.38 -1.85 -12.72
N LEU A 15 -2.46 -1.24 -13.46
CA LEU A 15 -1.04 -1.50 -13.32
C LEU A 15 -0.44 -0.51 -12.33
N THR A 16 0.24 -1.01 -11.31
CA THR A 16 0.96 -0.20 -10.31
C THR A 16 2.37 -0.74 -10.17
N GLN A 17 3.30 0.14 -9.79
CA GLN A 17 4.64 -0.28 -9.37
C GLN A 17 4.63 -0.60 -7.88
N PHE A 18 5.24 -1.71 -7.50
CA PHE A 18 5.39 -2.11 -6.10
C PHE A 18 6.86 -2.05 -5.68
N LEU A 19 7.15 -1.35 -4.58
CA LEU A 19 8.48 -1.21 -4.00
C LEU A 19 8.51 -1.86 -2.62
N THR A 20 9.33 -2.90 -2.46
CA THR A 20 9.56 -3.51 -1.15
C THR A 20 10.61 -2.71 -0.39
N VAL A 21 10.29 -2.30 0.85
CA VAL A 21 11.22 -1.59 1.73
C VAL A 21 11.32 -2.27 3.09
N ALA A 22 12.42 -2.02 3.80
CA ALA A 22 12.69 -2.66 5.08
C ALA A 22 11.84 -2.11 6.24
N ASP A 23 11.56 -0.80 6.24
CA ASP A 23 10.85 -0.12 7.32
C ASP A 23 10.03 1.07 6.80
N VAL A 24 8.74 0.84 6.46
CA VAL A 24 7.81 1.91 6.05
C VAL A 24 7.53 2.87 7.22
N ALA A 25 7.54 2.39 8.47
CA ALA A 25 7.23 3.22 9.63
C ALA A 25 8.29 4.31 9.85
N SER A 26 9.57 3.97 9.65
CA SER A 26 10.70 4.90 9.78
C SER A 26 10.57 6.15 8.91
N SER A 27 10.00 5.99 7.72
CA SER A 27 9.90 7.03 6.69
C SER A 27 8.47 7.55 6.51
N ARG A 28 7.55 7.17 7.41
CA ARG A 28 6.13 7.53 7.34
C ARG A 28 5.93 9.03 7.13
N ALA A 29 6.56 9.87 7.96
CA ALA A 29 6.42 11.32 7.89
C ALA A 29 6.88 11.88 6.54
N PHE A 30 7.97 11.33 5.98
CA PHE A 30 8.43 11.73 4.65
C PHE A 30 7.39 11.36 3.58
N TYR A 31 6.88 10.13 3.62
CA TYR A 31 5.88 9.69 2.65
C TYR A 31 4.58 10.49 2.75
N THR A 32 4.09 10.79 3.96
CA THR A 32 2.84 11.52 4.14
C THR A 32 2.99 13.02 3.92
N ASP A 33 4.01 13.62 4.53
CA ASP A 33 4.06 15.08 4.68
C ASP A 33 4.81 15.74 3.51
N VAL A 34 5.74 15.02 2.88
CA VAL A 34 6.51 15.52 1.73
C VAL A 34 5.91 15.03 0.41
N LEU A 35 5.58 13.75 0.31
CA LEU A 35 5.07 13.17 -0.94
C LEU A 35 3.54 13.11 -1.01
N GLY A 36 2.82 13.47 0.06
CA GLY A 36 1.35 13.42 0.07
C GLY A 36 0.79 11.99 0.05
N GLY A 37 1.59 11.01 0.45
CA GLY A 37 1.22 9.61 0.49
C GLY A 37 0.28 9.24 1.62
N GLU A 38 -0.34 8.09 1.49
CA GLU A 38 -1.24 7.54 2.51
C GLU A 38 -0.76 6.20 3.02
N VAL A 39 -0.49 6.12 4.33
CA VAL A 39 -0.05 4.88 4.99
C VAL A 39 -1.24 4.09 5.52
N VAL A 40 -1.26 2.80 5.21
CA VAL A 40 -2.26 1.81 5.65
C VAL A 40 -1.55 0.68 6.37
N ASP A 41 -1.95 0.45 7.60
CA ASP A 41 -1.52 -0.68 8.42
C ASP A 41 -2.53 -1.83 8.26
N ARG A 42 -2.03 -3.01 7.89
CA ARG A 42 -2.81 -4.24 7.73
C ARG A 42 -2.28 -5.36 8.62
N GLU A 43 -1.66 -5.01 9.74
CA GLU A 43 -1.08 -5.92 10.73
C GLU A 43 0.15 -6.70 10.23
N ALA A 44 -0.04 -7.62 9.27
CA ALA A 44 1.05 -8.40 8.68
C ALA A 44 1.81 -7.66 7.56
N GLU A 45 1.30 -6.50 7.14
CA GLU A 45 1.88 -5.66 6.11
C GLU A 45 1.66 -4.18 6.43
N LEU A 46 2.70 -3.37 6.23
CA LEU A 46 2.61 -1.93 6.28
C LEU A 46 2.77 -1.39 4.85
N ARG A 47 1.79 -0.62 4.38
CA ARG A 47 1.79 -0.10 3.00
C ARG A 47 1.67 1.41 2.96
N CYS A 48 2.31 2.03 1.99
CA CYS A 48 2.14 3.42 1.64
C CYS A 48 1.74 3.53 0.16
N TYR A 49 0.69 4.29 -0.13
CA TYR A 49 0.25 4.59 -1.48
C TYR A 49 0.67 6.01 -1.86
N LEU A 50 1.27 6.16 -3.03
CA LEU A 50 1.78 7.43 -3.57
C LEU A 50 1.25 7.62 -4.99
N ARG A 51 1.10 8.88 -5.41
CA ARG A 51 0.93 9.23 -6.82
C ARG A 51 2.16 9.98 -7.28
N ASP A 52 2.71 9.61 -8.42
CA ASP A 52 3.73 10.43 -9.07
C ASP A 52 3.10 11.69 -9.71
N PRO A 53 3.90 12.66 -10.18
CA PRO A 53 3.38 13.87 -10.81
C PRO A 53 2.51 13.63 -12.06
N ASP A 54 2.68 12.48 -12.72
CA ASP A 54 1.90 12.08 -13.90
C ASP A 54 0.60 11.35 -13.50
N GLY A 55 0.41 11.07 -12.21
CA GLY A 55 -0.80 10.50 -11.62
C GLY A 55 -0.79 8.98 -11.46
N TYR A 56 0.32 8.30 -11.80
CA TYR A 56 0.45 6.85 -11.64
C TYR A 56 0.49 6.48 -10.16
N LEU A 57 -0.18 5.38 -9.82
CA LEU A 57 -0.13 4.82 -8.47
C LEU A 57 1.19 4.07 -8.26
N ILE A 58 1.83 4.33 -7.12
CA ILE A 58 2.97 3.58 -6.62
C ILE A 58 2.59 3.04 -5.24
N GLU A 59 2.83 1.75 -5.04
CA GLU A 59 2.66 1.08 -3.76
C GLU A 59 4.05 0.80 -3.16
N VAL A 60 4.26 1.26 -1.95
CA VAL A 60 5.46 0.97 -1.16
C VAL A 60 5.04 0.06 -0.02
N GLY A 61 5.61 -1.14 0.07
CA GLY A 61 5.21 -2.14 1.04
C GLY A 61 6.38 -2.66 1.86
N GLN A 62 6.10 -2.92 3.12
CA GLN A 62 6.93 -3.72 4.00
C GLN A 62 6.13 -4.95 4.40
N ALA A 63 6.74 -6.12 4.23
CA ALA A 63 6.27 -7.33 4.88
C ALA A 63 6.77 -7.30 6.33
N THR A 64 5.87 -7.09 7.29
CA THR A 64 6.23 -7.05 8.71
C THR A 64 6.24 -8.46 9.32
N GLY A 65 5.36 -9.34 8.86
CA GLY A 65 5.13 -10.65 9.50
C GLY A 65 5.69 -11.88 8.77
N VAL A 66 6.08 -11.75 7.49
CA VAL A 66 6.34 -12.91 6.62
C VAL A 66 7.48 -13.80 7.11
N LEU A 67 8.57 -13.20 7.62
CA LEU A 67 9.71 -13.95 8.15
C LEU A 67 9.39 -14.67 9.48
N GLU A 68 8.33 -14.24 10.16
CA GLU A 68 7.84 -14.81 11.41
C GLU A 68 6.62 -15.73 11.17
N GLY A 69 6.27 -15.99 9.90
CA GLY A 69 5.15 -16.84 9.52
C GLY A 69 3.77 -16.19 9.65
N ILE A 70 3.71 -14.88 9.90
CA ILE A 70 2.47 -14.10 10.01
C ILE A 70 2.11 -13.59 8.61
N LEU A 71 0.96 -14.04 8.11
CA LEU A 71 0.44 -13.70 6.78
C LEU A 71 -0.65 -12.65 6.91
N ALA A 72 -0.79 -11.80 5.88
CA ALA A 72 -1.90 -10.88 5.79
C ALA A 72 -3.23 -11.62 5.70
N ASP A 73 -4.25 -11.05 6.32
CA ASP A 73 -5.60 -11.55 6.20
C ASP A 73 -6.00 -11.64 4.71
N PRO A 74 -6.59 -12.76 4.27
CA PRO A 74 -7.08 -12.87 2.90
C PRO A 74 -8.12 -11.77 2.64
N PRO A 75 -8.14 -11.18 1.43
CA PRO A 75 -9.13 -10.15 1.12
C PRO A 75 -10.54 -10.71 1.35
N ALA A 76 -11.38 -9.94 2.05
CA ALA A 76 -12.74 -10.33 2.36
C ALA A 76 -13.46 -10.82 1.09
N ARG A 77 -13.94 -12.08 1.11
CA ARG A 77 -14.69 -12.67 -0.01
C ARG A 77 -15.87 -11.77 -0.34
N SER A 78 -16.00 -11.39 -1.61
CA SER A 78 -17.18 -10.71 -2.11
C SER A 78 -18.37 -11.67 -2.03
N SER A 79 -19.35 -11.34 -1.18
CA SER A 79 -20.75 -11.76 -1.35
C SER A 79 -21.39 -10.96 -2.47
#